data_AF-A0A317VXN4-F1
#
_entry.id   AF-A0A317VXN4-F1
#
_cell.length_a   1.000
_cell.length_b   1.000
_cell.length_c   1.000
_cell.angle_alpha   90.00
_cell.angle_beta   90.00
_cell.angle_gamma   90.00
#
_symmetry.space_group_name_H-M   'P 1'
#
loop_
_entity.id
_entity.type
_entity.pdbx_description
1 polymer ?
#
loop_
_entity_poly.entity_id
_entity_poly.type
_entity_poly.pdbx_seq_one_letter_code
_entity_poly.pdbx_strand_id
1 'polypeptide(L)'
;MTHGVFLYRKSRLFWTFPRPPVGLPRTTDTYYTLTSEALPDSNPGLSYARGPQSPKDYPVKMLHPARYLEGLLLMRARDIVGQHTDLWWKRHLQEWMDVLEDANNPNLEFDRISDGPFRQFVAFWRVARSLPHLVDHYFLILYVILNGIGQLPPPPTIPLDPEVADLQRRLTDLVVSSPGPFINRTLTHDQLTLTLQDRNLVGDVSASKAEALALVMASVDL
;
A
#
# COMPACT_ATOMS: atom_id res chain seq x y z
N MET A 1 1.60 27.58 -15.05
CA MET A 1 0.86 26.78 -14.05
C MET A 1 1.76 26.65 -12.82
N THR A 2 1.42 27.28 -11.70
CA THR A 2 2.15 27.13 -10.43
C THR A 2 1.71 25.85 -9.73
N HIS A 3 2.66 25.15 -9.12
CA HIS A 3 2.36 23.92 -8.36
C HIS A 3 2.66 24.20 -6.89
N GLY A 4 1.72 23.86 -6.01
CA GLY A 4 1.93 23.97 -4.57
C GLY A 4 2.92 22.92 -4.08
N VAL A 5 3.81 23.32 -3.16
CA VAL A 5 4.63 22.39 -2.39
C VAL A 5 3.94 22.16 -1.06
N PHE A 6 3.47 20.93 -0.82
CA PHE A 6 2.82 20.56 0.43
C PHE A 6 3.82 19.85 1.34
N LEU A 7 4.04 20.42 2.52
CA LEU A 7 4.94 19.85 3.52
C LEU A 7 4.14 19.12 4.59
N TYR A 8 4.50 17.86 4.83
CA TYR A 8 3.87 17.02 5.85
C TYR A 8 4.89 16.62 6.91
N ARG A 9 4.42 16.51 8.16
CA ARG A 9 5.25 15.93 9.23
C ARG A 9 5.51 14.46 8.92
N LYS A 10 6.77 14.03 8.95
CA LYS A 10 7.16 12.63 8.73
C LYS A 10 6.41 11.67 9.64
N SER A 11 6.26 12.02 10.91
CA SER A 11 5.54 11.23 11.92
C SER A 11 4.06 10.99 11.59
N ARG A 12 3.48 11.72 10.64
CA ARG A 12 2.10 11.54 10.18
C ARG A 12 1.98 10.54 9.03
N LEU A 13 2.96 10.52 8.11
CA LEU A 13 2.87 9.71 6.88
C LEU A 13 3.76 8.46 6.93
N PHE A 14 5.00 8.61 7.43
CA PHE A 14 6.05 7.59 7.40
C PHE A 14 6.68 7.45 8.80
N TRP A 15 5.82 7.16 9.78
CA TRP A 15 6.16 7.26 11.21
C TRP A 15 7.26 6.30 11.67
N THR A 16 7.33 5.10 11.09
CA THR A 16 8.33 4.06 11.37
C THR A 16 9.61 4.21 10.57
N PHE A 17 9.62 5.01 9.51
CA PHE A 17 10.78 5.11 8.63
C PHE A 17 11.92 5.84 9.36
N PRO A 18 13.20 5.63 9.01
CA PRO A 18 14.31 6.35 9.62
C PRO A 18 14.21 7.86 9.42
N ARG A 19 15.04 8.66 10.10
CA ARG A 19 15.18 10.08 9.74
C ARG A 19 16.01 10.16 8.45
N PRO A 20 15.73 11.10 7.55
CA PRO A 20 16.61 11.34 6.41
C PRO A 20 18.04 11.62 6.90
N PRO A 21 19.08 11.05 6.26
CA PRO A 21 20.46 11.29 6.66
C PRO A 21 20.82 12.77 6.53
N VAL A 22 21.78 13.23 7.33
CA VAL A 22 22.40 14.57 7.15
C VAL A 22 23.35 14.48 5.95
N GLY A 23 23.32 15.47 5.05
CA GLY A 23 24.05 15.42 3.79
C GLY A 23 23.42 14.50 2.75
N LEU A 24 24.16 14.13 1.71
CA LEU A 24 23.65 13.27 0.63
C LEU A 24 23.34 11.86 1.15
N PRO A 25 22.24 11.23 0.70
CA PRO A 25 22.03 9.80 0.91
C PRO A 25 23.21 9.03 0.33
N ARG A 26 23.58 7.91 0.98
CA ARG A 26 24.58 7.00 0.40
C ARG A 26 23.95 6.27 -0.78
N THR A 27 24.76 5.85 -1.75
CA THR A 27 24.29 5.00 -2.85
C THR A 27 23.72 3.65 -2.38
N THR A 28 24.07 3.23 -1.17
CA THR A 28 23.55 2.03 -0.50
C THR A 28 22.44 2.32 0.51
N ASP A 29 21.92 3.55 0.57
CA ASP A 29 20.81 3.90 1.45
C ASP A 29 19.53 3.21 0.95
N THR A 30 18.87 2.45 1.82
CA THR A 30 17.70 1.64 1.44
C THR A 30 16.38 2.40 1.54
N TYR A 31 16.40 3.60 2.14
CA TYR A 31 15.20 4.41 2.39
C TYR A 31 15.18 5.70 1.61
N TYR A 32 16.32 6.34 1.41
CA TYR A 32 16.39 7.68 0.85
C TYR A 32 17.28 7.73 -0.38
N THR A 33 16.87 8.56 -1.33
CA THR A 33 17.56 8.83 -2.59
C THR A 33 17.30 10.29 -2.99
N LEU A 34 17.94 10.75 -4.05
CA LEU A 34 17.72 12.08 -4.60
C LEU A 34 16.63 12.06 -5.68
N THR A 35 15.86 13.13 -5.75
CA THR A 35 14.90 13.35 -6.85
C THR A 35 15.55 13.37 -8.24
N SER A 36 16.86 13.58 -8.33
CA SER A 36 17.62 13.49 -9.58
C SER A 36 17.93 12.08 -10.05
N GLU A 37 17.71 11.06 -9.21
CA GLU A 37 18.13 9.68 -9.48
C GLU A 37 16.95 8.74 -9.63
N ALA A 38 15.88 8.94 -8.85
CA ALA A 38 14.92 7.87 -8.59
C ALA A 38 13.46 8.21 -8.91
N LEU A 39 13.19 9.34 -9.56
CA LEU A 39 11.82 9.58 -10.04
C LEU A 39 11.56 8.70 -11.27
N PRO A 40 10.41 8.01 -11.35
CA PRO A 40 10.00 7.36 -12.58
C PRO A 40 10.10 8.37 -13.72
N ASP A 41 10.62 7.94 -14.87
CA ASP A 41 10.56 8.75 -16.08
C ASP A 41 9.14 9.24 -16.29
N SER A 42 8.99 10.41 -16.88
CA SER A 42 7.70 11.08 -17.05
C SER A 42 6.71 10.15 -17.76
N ASN A 43 5.97 9.37 -16.98
CA ASN A 43 5.00 8.43 -17.51
C ASN A 43 3.78 9.27 -17.91
N PRO A 44 3.35 9.23 -19.18
CA PRO A 44 2.22 10.03 -19.64
C PRO A 44 0.90 9.72 -18.89
N GLY A 45 0.81 8.60 -18.18
CA GLY A 45 -0.32 8.26 -17.29
C GLY A 45 -0.27 8.92 -15.91
N LEU A 46 0.90 9.38 -15.45
CA LEU A 46 1.04 10.07 -14.17
C LEU A 46 0.90 11.58 -14.39
N SER A 47 -0.26 12.14 -14.02
CA SER A 47 -0.53 13.58 -14.12
C SER A 47 0.47 14.45 -13.35
N TYR A 48 1.30 13.85 -12.48
CA TYR A 48 2.23 14.53 -11.58
C TYR A 48 3.68 14.03 -11.65
N ALA A 49 4.03 13.07 -12.53
CA ALA A 49 5.41 12.62 -12.69
C ALA A 49 6.23 13.67 -13.44
N ARG A 50 7.30 14.15 -12.83
CA ARG A 50 8.21 15.13 -13.46
C ARG A 50 9.47 14.50 -14.07
N GLY A 51 9.61 13.18 -13.99
CA GLY A 51 10.89 12.53 -14.26
C GLY A 51 11.95 12.92 -13.23
N PRO A 52 13.18 12.39 -13.38
CA PRO A 52 14.32 12.83 -12.60
C PRO A 52 14.54 14.34 -12.67
N GLN A 53 14.77 14.99 -11.52
CA GLN A 53 15.15 16.40 -11.49
C GLN A 53 16.58 16.60 -12.00
N SER A 54 16.85 17.70 -12.67
CA SER A 54 18.22 18.06 -13.03
C SER A 54 19.08 18.19 -11.76
N PRO A 55 20.31 17.65 -11.73
CA PRO A 55 21.23 17.85 -10.60
C PRO A 55 21.54 19.33 -10.33
N LYS A 56 21.35 20.21 -11.32
CA LYS A 56 21.55 21.67 -11.20
C LYS A 56 20.39 22.38 -10.47
N ASP A 57 19.25 21.71 -10.33
CA ASP A 57 18.02 22.28 -9.76
C ASP A 57 17.86 21.95 -8.26
N TYR A 58 18.98 21.72 -7.57
CA TYR A 58 19.02 21.43 -6.13
C TYR A 58 18.12 20.24 -5.74
N PRO A 59 18.45 19.01 -6.21
CA PRO A 59 17.62 17.85 -5.93
C PRO A 59 17.46 17.63 -4.43
N VAL A 60 16.23 17.32 -4.02
CA VAL A 60 15.89 17.08 -2.63
C VAL A 60 15.92 15.59 -2.32
N LYS A 61 16.13 15.27 -1.04
CA LYS A 61 16.01 13.89 -0.57
C LYS A 61 14.56 13.48 -0.59
N MET A 62 14.29 12.31 -1.14
CA MET A 62 12.99 11.67 -1.12
C MET A 62 13.13 10.23 -0.68
N LEU A 63 12.00 9.60 -0.38
CA LEU A 63 12.00 8.16 -0.16
C LEU A 63 12.33 7.44 -1.46
N HIS A 64 13.04 6.31 -1.37
CA HIS A 64 13.14 5.38 -2.46
C HIS A 64 11.75 5.01 -2.98
N PRO A 65 11.54 4.88 -4.30
CA PRO A 65 10.23 4.58 -4.88
C PRO A 65 9.51 3.40 -4.21
N ALA A 66 10.23 2.30 -3.95
CA ALA A 66 9.70 1.13 -3.24
C ALA A 66 9.19 1.47 -1.83
N ARG A 67 9.95 2.26 -1.06
CA ARG A 67 9.56 2.71 0.28
C ARG A 67 8.45 3.74 0.25
N TYR A 68 8.40 4.59 -0.78
CA TYR A 68 7.30 5.50 -0.98
C TYR A 68 5.99 4.74 -1.26
N LEU A 69 6.03 3.71 -2.11
CA LEU A 69 4.90 2.83 -2.38
C LEU A 69 4.42 2.11 -1.10
N GLU A 70 5.32 1.55 -0.30
CA GLU A 70 4.98 0.97 1.02
C GLU A 70 4.30 1.99 1.92
N GLY A 71 4.79 3.23 1.91
CA GLY A 71 4.19 4.34 2.62
C GLY A 71 2.77 4.68 2.12
N LEU A 72 2.50 4.60 0.82
CA LEU A 72 1.15 4.75 0.26
C LEU A 72 0.23 3.60 0.70
N LEU A 73 0.73 2.36 0.74
CA LEU A 73 -0.01 1.21 1.27
C LEU A 73 -0.39 1.44 2.74
N LEU A 74 0.55 1.91 3.57
CA LEU A 74 0.29 2.27 4.97
C LEU A 74 -0.76 3.38 5.09
N MET A 75 -0.66 4.43 4.26
CA MET A 75 -1.60 5.55 4.28
C MET A 75 -3.01 5.15 3.91
N ARG A 76 -3.13 4.33 2.87
CA ARG A 76 -4.42 3.80 2.46
C ARG A 76 -5.00 2.86 3.51
N ALA A 77 -4.19 1.93 4.02
CA ALA A 77 -4.64 1.00 5.06
C ALA A 77 -5.12 1.76 6.31
N ARG A 78 -4.40 2.79 6.76
CA ARG A 78 -4.82 3.64 7.89
C ARG A 78 -6.19 4.29 7.64
N ASP A 79 -6.42 4.77 6.43
CA ASP A 79 -7.58 5.60 6.09
C ASP A 79 -8.79 4.80 5.58
N ILE A 80 -8.63 3.49 5.38
CA ILE A 80 -9.67 2.62 4.81
C ILE A 80 -10.94 2.59 5.67
N VAL A 81 -10.81 2.76 6.98
CA VAL A 81 -11.94 2.82 7.91
C VAL A 81 -12.42 4.26 7.99
N GLY A 82 -13.02 4.73 6.89
CA GLY A 82 -13.87 5.91 6.81
C GLY A 82 -13.19 7.27 6.97
N GLN A 83 -11.92 7.39 6.59
CA GLN A 83 -11.28 8.71 6.44
C GLN A 83 -11.52 9.24 5.02
N HIS A 84 -11.86 10.53 4.90
CA HIS A 84 -12.09 11.20 3.60
C HIS A 84 -10.89 11.15 2.65
N THR A 85 -9.71 10.85 3.15
CA THR A 85 -8.46 10.77 2.38
C THR A 85 -8.21 9.41 1.72
N ASP A 86 -9.02 8.37 1.97
CA ASP A 86 -8.82 7.06 1.32
C ASP A 86 -8.83 7.16 -0.21
N LEU A 87 -9.81 7.86 -0.80
CA LEU A 87 -9.88 8.01 -2.26
C LEU A 87 -8.63 8.66 -2.85
N TRP A 88 -8.02 9.60 -2.13
CA TRP A 88 -6.78 10.24 -2.54
C TRP A 88 -5.62 9.24 -2.56
N TRP A 89 -5.47 8.44 -1.50
CA TRP A 89 -4.43 7.42 -1.42
C TRP A 89 -4.68 6.26 -2.40
N LYS A 90 -5.93 5.85 -2.59
CA LYS A 90 -6.33 4.84 -3.58
C LYS A 90 -5.87 5.24 -4.97
N ARG A 91 -6.16 6.48 -5.38
CA ARG A 91 -5.74 6.99 -6.67
C ARG A 91 -4.21 7.04 -6.81
N HIS A 92 -3.52 7.62 -5.83
CA HIS A 92 -2.05 7.71 -5.86
C HIS A 92 -1.41 6.33 -5.86
N LEU A 93 -1.99 5.38 -5.15
CA LEU A 93 -1.52 4.01 -5.14
C LEU A 93 -1.68 3.37 -6.52
N GLN A 94 -2.85 3.47 -7.15
CA GLN A 94 -3.07 2.92 -8.50
C GLN A 94 -2.03 3.45 -9.49
N GLU A 95 -1.83 4.77 -9.49
CA GLU A 95 -0.80 5.46 -10.26
C GLU A 95 0.61 4.86 -10.04
N TRP A 96 0.99 4.61 -8.80
CA TRP A 96 2.28 4.01 -8.47
C TRP A 96 2.38 2.51 -8.75
N MET A 97 1.27 1.78 -8.73
CA MET A 97 1.26 0.38 -9.13
C MET A 97 1.40 0.25 -10.65
N ASP A 98 0.83 1.17 -11.44
CA ASP A 98 1.06 1.21 -12.89
C ASP A 98 2.53 1.47 -13.23
N VAL A 99 3.20 2.32 -12.44
CA VAL A 99 4.65 2.58 -12.53
C VAL A 99 5.49 1.34 -12.21
N LEU A 100 5.04 0.51 -11.26
CA LEU A 100 5.69 -0.75 -10.89
C LEU A 100 5.55 -1.80 -12.00
N GLU A 101 4.45 -1.77 -12.77
CA GLU A 101 4.24 -2.66 -13.92
C GLU A 101 4.98 -2.23 -15.18
N ASP A 102 5.51 -1.01 -15.23
CA ASP A 102 6.30 -0.55 -16.36
C ASP A 102 7.67 -1.22 -16.34
N ALA A 103 7.84 -2.24 -17.20
CA ALA A 103 9.09 -2.96 -17.36
C ALA A 103 10.26 -2.08 -17.81
N ASN A 104 10.01 -0.87 -18.32
CA ASN A 104 11.05 0.08 -18.70
C ASN A 104 11.48 1.01 -17.57
N ASN A 105 10.85 0.91 -16.39
CA ASN A 105 11.15 1.78 -15.27
C ASN A 105 12.18 1.14 -14.32
N PRO A 106 13.45 1.60 -14.31
CA PRO A 106 14.48 1.04 -13.44
C PRO A 106 14.35 1.48 -11.97
N ASN A 107 13.48 2.46 -11.67
CA ASN A 107 13.47 3.13 -10.37
C ASN A 107 12.52 2.46 -9.37
N LEU A 108 11.56 1.65 -9.84
CA LEU A 108 10.61 0.92 -8.99
C LEU A 108 10.52 -0.54 -9.42
N GLU A 109 11.22 -1.40 -8.70
CA GLU A 109 11.23 -2.85 -8.94
C GLU A 109 10.47 -3.60 -7.83
N PHE A 110 9.74 -4.65 -8.21
CA PHE A 110 9.02 -5.50 -7.26
C PHE A 110 9.93 -6.08 -6.18
N ASP A 111 11.15 -6.47 -6.56
CA ASP A 111 12.10 -7.08 -5.63
C ASP A 111 12.67 -6.13 -4.58
N ARG A 112 12.45 -4.82 -4.72
CA ARG A 112 12.83 -3.83 -3.72
C ARG A 112 11.76 -3.60 -2.66
N ILE A 113 10.54 -4.12 -2.85
CA ILE A 113 9.48 -4.06 -1.84
C ILE A 113 9.85 -4.91 -0.64
N SER A 114 9.66 -4.38 0.56
CA SER A 114 9.90 -5.07 1.83
C SER A 114 9.11 -6.37 1.87
N ASP A 115 9.76 -7.44 2.33
CA ASP A 115 9.10 -8.73 2.54
C ASP A 115 7.94 -8.63 3.56
N GLY A 116 7.10 -9.67 3.56
CA GLY A 116 5.93 -9.73 4.42
C GLY A 116 4.71 -9.04 3.80
N PRO A 117 3.92 -8.28 4.58
CA PRO A 117 2.58 -7.87 4.17
C PRO A 117 2.57 -6.95 2.95
N PHE A 118 3.58 -6.09 2.77
CA PHE A 118 3.66 -5.20 1.61
C PHE A 118 3.92 -5.97 0.31
N ARG A 119 4.96 -6.81 0.28
CA ARG A 119 5.26 -7.63 -0.92
C ARG A 119 4.09 -8.57 -1.26
N GLN A 120 3.47 -9.18 -0.26
CA GLN A 120 2.28 -10.04 -0.45
C GLN A 120 1.11 -9.25 -1.05
N PHE A 121 0.81 -8.07 -0.51
CA PHE A 121 -0.21 -7.18 -1.06
C PHE A 121 0.08 -6.84 -2.52
N VAL A 122 1.31 -6.43 -2.81
CA VAL A 122 1.69 -6.04 -4.17
C VAL A 122 1.53 -7.22 -5.11
N ALA A 123 2.04 -8.41 -4.73
CA ALA A 123 1.87 -9.63 -5.53
C ALA A 123 0.40 -9.97 -5.80
N PHE A 124 -0.46 -9.84 -4.77
CA PHE A 124 -1.90 -10.03 -4.92
C PHE A 124 -2.52 -9.03 -5.90
N TRP A 125 -2.19 -7.75 -5.74
CA TRP A 125 -2.71 -6.69 -6.61
C TRP A 125 -2.38 -6.96 -8.07
N ARG A 126 -1.17 -7.45 -8.40
CA ARG A 126 -0.77 -7.76 -9.79
C ARG A 126 -1.72 -8.76 -10.44
N VAL A 127 -2.18 -9.76 -9.67
CA VAL A 127 -3.15 -10.77 -10.13
C VAL A 127 -4.57 -10.20 -10.16
N ALA A 128 -4.95 -9.46 -9.14
CA ALA A 128 -6.33 -9.05 -8.89
C ALA A 128 -6.68 -7.66 -9.44
N ARG A 129 -5.79 -6.97 -10.17
CA ARG A 129 -6.02 -5.58 -10.63
C ARG A 129 -7.25 -5.41 -11.54
N SER A 130 -7.66 -6.47 -12.23
CA SER A 130 -8.89 -6.50 -13.04
C SER A 130 -10.16 -6.69 -12.20
N LEU A 131 -10.04 -6.93 -10.89
CA LEU A 131 -11.11 -7.18 -9.94
C LEU A 131 -11.05 -6.16 -8.78
N PRO A 132 -11.45 -4.88 -8.99
CA PRO A 132 -11.23 -3.80 -8.03
C PRO A 132 -11.84 -4.05 -6.65
N HIS A 133 -12.96 -4.76 -6.59
CA HIS A 133 -13.59 -5.13 -5.33
C HIS A 133 -12.69 -6.04 -4.51
N LEU A 134 -12.00 -7.02 -5.11
CA LEU A 134 -11.08 -7.90 -4.37
C LEU A 134 -9.89 -7.14 -3.80
N VAL A 135 -9.37 -6.15 -4.53
CA VAL A 135 -8.29 -5.27 -4.05
C VAL A 135 -8.72 -4.52 -2.80
N ASP A 136 -9.95 -3.98 -2.78
CA ASP A 136 -10.48 -3.26 -1.62
C ASP A 136 -10.68 -4.19 -0.40
N HIS A 137 -11.15 -5.43 -0.60
CA HIS A 137 -11.25 -6.41 0.50
C HIS A 137 -9.89 -6.80 1.04
N TYR A 138 -8.91 -7.03 0.17
CA TYR A 138 -7.56 -7.39 0.62
C TYR A 138 -6.90 -6.22 1.38
N PHE A 139 -7.26 -4.98 1.06
CA PHE A 139 -6.85 -3.81 1.81
C PHE A 139 -7.39 -3.80 3.27
N LEU A 140 -8.61 -4.33 3.51
CA LEU A 140 -9.12 -4.54 4.87
C LEU A 140 -8.30 -5.61 5.63
N ILE A 141 -7.88 -6.68 4.94
CA ILE A 141 -6.99 -7.70 5.53
C ILE A 141 -5.64 -7.07 5.88
N LEU A 142 -5.06 -6.30 4.96
CA LEU A 142 -3.81 -5.59 5.19
C LEU A 142 -3.93 -4.64 6.39
N TYR A 143 -5.05 -3.92 6.52
CA TYR A 143 -5.35 -3.11 7.70
C TYR A 143 -5.35 -3.96 8.98
N VAL A 144 -6.06 -5.09 9.00
CA VAL A 144 -6.11 -6.00 10.16
C VAL A 144 -4.71 -6.47 10.56
N ILE A 145 -3.91 -6.93 9.60
CA ILE A 145 -2.53 -7.41 9.83
C ILE A 145 -1.67 -6.28 10.40
N LEU A 146 -1.62 -5.13 9.71
CA LEU A 146 -0.78 -4.00 10.11
C LEU A 146 -1.19 -3.40 11.46
N ASN A 147 -2.50 -3.41 11.76
CA ASN A 147 -3.02 -2.99 13.06
C ASN A 147 -2.58 -3.95 14.16
N GLY A 148 -2.73 -5.26 13.93
CA GLY A 148 -2.35 -6.30 14.88
C GLY A 148 -0.87 -6.30 15.25
N ILE A 149 0.01 -5.96 14.30
CA ILE A 149 1.47 -5.84 14.55
C ILE A 149 1.91 -4.41 14.93
N GLY A 150 0.96 -3.48 15.14
CA GLY A 150 1.27 -2.10 15.55
C GLY A 150 2.07 -1.29 14.54
N GLN A 151 1.94 -1.58 13.24
CA GLN A 151 2.64 -0.87 12.16
C GLN A 151 1.78 0.21 11.48
N LEU A 152 0.47 0.29 11.76
CA LEU A 152 -0.36 1.37 11.27
C LEU A 152 0.02 2.71 11.90
N PRO A 153 0.18 3.78 11.09
CA PRO A 153 0.36 5.13 11.61
C PRO A 153 -0.86 5.57 12.43
N PRO A 154 -0.68 6.45 13.43
CA PRO A 154 -1.80 6.97 14.20
C PRO A 154 -2.81 7.67 13.28
N PRO A 155 -4.12 7.48 13.49
CA PRO A 155 -5.14 8.14 12.69
C PRO A 155 -5.01 9.67 12.83
N PRO A 156 -5.51 10.44 11.85
CA PRO A 156 -5.63 11.88 11.98
C PRO A 156 -6.40 12.22 13.27
N THR A 157 -6.07 13.33 13.93
CA THR A 157 -6.80 13.82 15.12
C THR A 157 -8.20 14.36 14.80
N ILE A 158 -8.74 14.03 13.63
CA ILE A 158 -10.06 14.43 13.19
C ILE A 158 -11.03 13.40 13.77
N PRO A 159 -12.05 13.83 14.54
CA PRO A 159 -13.07 12.92 15.05
C PRO A 159 -13.69 12.14 13.89
N LEU A 160 -13.76 10.82 14.07
CA LEU A 160 -14.49 9.96 13.15
C LEU A 160 -15.99 10.19 13.29
N ASP A 161 -16.71 9.97 12.20
CA ASP A 161 -18.14 9.76 12.26
C ASP A 161 -18.43 8.60 13.25
N PRO A 162 -19.45 8.70 14.13
CA PRO A 162 -19.79 7.65 15.08
C PRO A 162 -19.95 6.25 14.46
N GLU A 163 -20.51 6.14 13.25
CA GLU A 163 -20.69 4.86 12.55
C GLU A 163 -19.34 4.27 12.12
N VAL A 164 -18.43 5.13 11.64
CA VAL A 164 -17.08 4.75 11.25
C VAL A 164 -16.26 4.32 12.47
N ALA A 165 -16.42 5.02 13.59
CA ALA A 165 -15.77 4.68 14.84
C ALA A 165 -16.22 3.30 15.37
N ASP A 166 -17.51 2.97 15.27
CA ASP A 166 -18.01 1.63 15.65
C ASP A 166 -17.45 0.54 14.72
N LEU A 167 -17.42 0.77 13.40
CA LEU A 167 -16.81 -0.16 12.46
C LEU A 167 -15.33 -0.40 12.77
N GLN A 168 -14.57 0.67 13.05
CA GLN A 168 -13.15 0.55 13.41
C GLN A 168 -12.96 -0.26 14.68
N ARG A 169 -13.80 -0.02 15.69
CA ARG A 169 -13.80 -0.77 16.94
C ARG A 169 -14.07 -2.25 16.69
N ARG A 170 -15.12 -2.59 15.94
CA ARG A 170 -15.47 -3.99 15.62
C ARG A 170 -14.37 -4.72 14.85
N LEU A 171 -13.71 -4.04 13.91
CA LEU A 171 -12.56 -4.60 13.19
C LEU A 171 -11.37 -4.82 14.12
N THR A 172 -11.11 -3.88 15.04
CA THR A 172 -10.04 -3.99 16.03
C THR A 172 -10.30 -5.14 17.01
N ASP A 173 -11.53 -5.24 17.51
CA ASP A 173 -11.98 -6.32 18.40
C ASP A 173 -11.79 -7.68 17.73
N LEU A 174 -12.11 -7.81 16.44
CA LEU A 174 -11.88 -9.02 15.65
C LEU A 174 -10.40 -9.43 15.60
N VAL A 175 -9.49 -8.46 15.44
CA VAL A 175 -8.03 -8.71 15.46
C VAL A 175 -7.58 -9.21 16.83
N VAL A 176 -8.07 -8.59 17.89
CA VAL A 176 -7.71 -8.93 19.28
C VAL A 176 -8.27 -10.28 19.71
N SER A 177 -9.51 -10.61 19.29
CA SER A 177 -10.20 -11.84 19.66
C SER A 177 -9.73 -13.09 18.90
N SER A 178 -9.01 -12.93 17.80
CA SER A 178 -8.47 -14.02 16.97
C SER A 178 -6.95 -13.95 16.85
N PRO A 179 -6.18 -14.29 17.91
CA PRO A 179 -4.72 -14.18 17.91
C PRO A 179 -4.00 -15.24 17.05
N GLY A 180 -4.75 -16.13 16.38
CA GLY A 180 -4.26 -17.21 15.50
C GLY A 180 -3.80 -16.73 14.12
N PRO A 181 -3.39 -17.63 13.20
CA PRO A 181 -2.20 -17.61 12.32
C PRO A 181 -2.08 -16.49 11.26
N PHE A 182 -2.88 -15.42 11.33
CA PHE A 182 -2.81 -14.24 10.45
C PHE A 182 -1.41 -13.66 10.28
N ILE A 183 -0.53 -13.83 11.29
CA ILE A 183 0.83 -13.28 11.31
C ILE A 183 1.86 -14.22 10.66
N ASN A 184 1.58 -15.53 10.54
CA ASN A 184 2.59 -16.53 10.12
C ASN A 184 2.25 -17.35 8.87
N ARG A 185 1.01 -17.35 8.37
CA ARG A 185 0.68 -18.05 7.11
C ARG A 185 0.68 -17.08 5.93
N THR A 186 1.84 -16.97 5.31
CA THR A 186 1.97 -16.35 3.99
C THR A 186 1.30 -17.28 2.97
N LEU A 187 0.14 -16.91 2.43
CA LEU A 187 -0.40 -17.58 1.26
C LEU A 187 0.53 -17.30 0.09
N THR A 188 1.08 -18.36 -0.50
CA THR A 188 1.89 -18.22 -1.71
C THR A 188 0.99 -17.79 -2.88
N HIS A 189 1.58 -17.10 -3.86
CA HIS A 189 0.89 -16.65 -5.07
C HIS A 189 0.15 -17.80 -5.78
N ASP A 190 0.77 -18.98 -5.83
CA ASP A 190 0.22 -20.17 -6.46
C ASP A 190 -0.98 -20.73 -5.69
N GLN A 191 -0.91 -20.75 -4.36
CA GLN A 191 -2.04 -21.16 -3.52
C GLN A 191 -3.23 -20.23 -3.68
N LEU A 192 -2.98 -18.92 -3.76
CA LEU A 192 -4.04 -17.94 -3.94
C LEU A 192 -4.70 -18.08 -5.33
N THR A 193 -3.88 -18.29 -6.37
CA THR A 193 -4.33 -18.44 -7.76
C THR A 193 -5.12 -19.73 -7.97
N LEU A 194 -4.63 -20.85 -7.46
CA LEU A 194 -5.34 -22.14 -7.50
C LEU A 194 -6.67 -22.08 -6.76
N THR A 195 -6.70 -21.44 -5.58
CA THR A 195 -7.94 -21.32 -4.80
C THR A 195 -8.97 -20.43 -5.51
N LEU A 196 -8.53 -19.39 -6.23
CA LEU A 196 -9.43 -18.53 -7.03
C LEU A 196 -9.96 -19.24 -8.29
N GLN A 197 -9.13 -20.09 -8.92
CA GLN A 197 -9.49 -20.88 -10.10
C GLN A 197 -10.42 -22.06 -9.77
N ASP A 198 -10.12 -22.85 -8.73
CA ASP A 198 -10.91 -24.00 -8.30
C ASP A 198 -12.33 -23.62 -7.90
N ARG A 199 -12.54 -22.38 -7.44
CA ARG A 199 -13.85 -21.89 -7.00
C ARG A 199 -14.61 -21.10 -8.04
N ASN A 200 -14.14 -21.09 -9.29
CA ASN A 200 -14.81 -20.43 -10.43
C ASN A 200 -15.08 -18.92 -10.22
N LEU A 201 -14.31 -18.27 -9.34
CA LEU A 201 -14.47 -16.86 -8.95
C LEU A 201 -13.96 -15.87 -10.02
N VAL A 202 -13.52 -16.38 -11.16
CA VAL A 202 -13.08 -15.58 -12.32
C VAL A 202 -14.28 -15.10 -13.16
N GLY A 203 -15.52 -15.46 -12.83
CA GLY A 203 -16.67 -15.06 -13.64
C GLY A 203 -18.05 -15.11 -12.97
N ASP A 204 -18.31 -14.29 -11.95
CA ASP A 204 -19.57 -13.54 -11.75
C ASP A 204 -19.45 -12.61 -10.52
N VAL A 205 -19.75 -11.32 -10.68
CA VAL A 205 -19.30 -10.24 -9.76
C VAL A 205 -20.14 -10.16 -8.48
N SER A 206 -21.39 -10.66 -8.45
CA SER A 206 -22.27 -10.50 -7.28
C SER A 206 -22.13 -11.62 -6.22
N ALA A 207 -21.89 -12.86 -6.64
CA ALA A 207 -21.55 -13.99 -5.76
C ALA A 207 -20.11 -13.89 -5.22
N SER A 208 -19.22 -13.24 -5.98
CA SER A 208 -17.79 -13.08 -5.65
C SER A 208 -17.50 -12.38 -4.33
N LYS A 209 -18.41 -11.55 -3.80
CA LYS A 209 -18.11 -10.69 -2.64
C LYS A 209 -18.17 -11.47 -1.32
N ALA A 210 -19.21 -12.28 -1.12
CA ALA A 210 -19.35 -13.14 0.04
C ALA A 210 -18.43 -14.36 -0.07
N GLU A 211 -18.22 -14.88 -1.28
CA GLU A 211 -17.35 -16.04 -1.50
C GLU A 211 -15.87 -15.69 -1.47
N ALA A 212 -15.44 -14.51 -1.92
CA ALA A 212 -14.06 -14.05 -1.71
C ALA A 212 -13.79 -13.70 -0.25
N LEU A 213 -14.77 -13.13 0.47
CA LEU A 213 -14.68 -12.94 1.91
C LEU A 213 -14.60 -14.30 2.62
N ALA A 214 -15.40 -15.29 2.20
CA ALA A 214 -15.32 -16.66 2.69
C ALA A 214 -14.02 -17.37 2.27
N LEU A 215 -13.41 -17.05 1.14
CA LEU A 215 -12.12 -17.59 0.69
C LEU A 215 -10.96 -17.02 1.50
N VAL A 216 -11.01 -15.72 1.78
CA VAL A 216 -10.11 -15.02 2.69
C VAL A 216 -10.27 -15.59 4.11
N MET A 217 -11.51 -15.85 4.55
CA MET A 217 -11.79 -16.45 5.86
C MET A 217 -11.49 -17.96 5.91
N ALA A 218 -11.55 -18.69 4.80
CA ALA A 218 -11.26 -20.13 4.73
C ALA A 218 -9.76 -20.42 4.53
N SER A 219 -9.03 -19.54 3.86
CA SER A 219 -7.55 -19.58 3.81
C SER A 219 -6.90 -19.15 5.15
N VAL A 220 -7.75 -18.74 6.11
CA VAL A 220 -7.42 -18.37 7.49
C VAL A 220 -7.65 -19.53 8.48
N ASP A 221 -8.17 -20.69 8.05
CA ASP A 221 -8.51 -21.87 8.89
C ASP A 221 -9.19 -21.50 10.23
N LEU A 222 -10.52 -21.38 10.20
CA LEU A 222 -11.40 -21.61 11.37
C LEU A 222 -11.87 -23.07 11.38
#